data_AF-A0A7S2ATK8-F1
#
_entry.id   AF-A0A7S2ATK8-F1
#
_cell.length_a   1.000
_cell.length_b   1.000
_cell.length_c   1.000
_cell.angle_alpha   90.00
_cell.angle_beta   90.00
_cell.angle_gamma   90.00
#
_symmetry.space_group_name_H-M   'P 1'
#
loop_
_entity.id
_entity.type
_entity.pdbx_description
1 polymer ?
#
loop_
_entity_poly.entity_id
_entity_poly.type
_entity_poly.pdbx_seq_one_letter_code
_entity_poly.pdbx_strand_id
1 'polypeptide(L)'
;AMGFHPDHLVVHRACCQVTDQVAHLWHYHDFPYCAYPFLTWPRRWALDVRGPLKDVEEELSAEQVAARKHLCAAYQSQIKVCFGSEEKLRATIDKCPNEHFLEVRPEEDDRRVLPLPSVALRSKDTAM
;
A
#
# COMPACT_ATOMS: atom_id res chain seq x y z
N ALA A 1 7.36 -5.06 -5.93
CA ALA A 1 6.75 -6.36 -5.62
C ALA A 1 7.61 -7.13 -4.62
N MET A 2 7.05 -7.67 -3.55
CA MET A 2 7.75 -8.61 -2.65
C MET A 2 7.63 -10.03 -3.19
N GLY A 3 8.62 -10.87 -2.90
CA GLY A 3 8.71 -12.22 -3.47
C GLY A 3 9.09 -12.27 -4.96
N PHE A 4 9.36 -11.11 -5.58
CA PHE A 4 9.84 -10.98 -6.97
C PHE A 4 9.00 -11.71 -8.02
N HIS A 5 7.70 -11.90 -7.78
CA HIS A 5 6.79 -12.47 -8.77
C HIS A 5 6.73 -11.55 -10.01
N PRO A 6 6.99 -12.04 -11.23
CA PRO A 6 7.06 -11.21 -12.44
C PRO A 6 5.80 -10.35 -12.63
N ASP A 7 4.62 -10.94 -12.44
CA ASP A 7 3.36 -10.22 -12.63
C ASP A 7 3.21 -9.05 -11.65
N HIS A 8 3.63 -9.22 -10.39
CA HIS A 8 3.58 -8.13 -9.42
C HIS A 8 4.57 -7.02 -9.80
N LEU A 9 5.72 -7.35 -10.40
CA LEU A 9 6.69 -6.35 -10.89
C LEU A 9 6.12 -5.57 -12.07
N VAL A 10 5.45 -6.25 -13.00
CA VAL A 10 4.78 -5.61 -14.14
C VAL A 10 3.67 -4.67 -13.67
N VAL A 11 2.78 -5.15 -12.79
CA VAL A 11 1.70 -4.33 -12.21
C VAL A 11 2.28 -3.13 -11.47
N HIS A 12 3.29 -3.35 -10.63
CA HIS A 12 3.95 -2.26 -9.91
C HIS A 12 4.51 -1.20 -10.86
N ARG A 13 5.21 -1.61 -11.92
CA ARG A 13 5.76 -0.67 -12.92
C ARG A 13 4.67 0.09 -13.66
N ALA A 14 3.57 -0.57 -14.02
CA ALA A 14 2.42 0.08 -14.64
C ALA A 14 1.79 1.13 -13.71
N CYS A 15 1.62 0.80 -12.42
CA CYS A 15 1.15 1.76 -11.42
C CYS A 15 2.13 2.95 -11.29
N CYS A 16 3.44 2.70 -11.29
CA CYS A 16 4.47 3.75 -11.23
C CYS A 16 4.42 4.73 -12.41
N GLN A 17 3.85 4.35 -13.55
CA GLN A 17 3.74 5.24 -14.71
C GLN A 17 2.61 6.28 -14.58
N VAL A 18 1.69 6.10 -13.64
CA VAL A 18 0.55 7.00 -13.42
C VAL A 18 0.60 7.66 -12.04
N THR A 19 1.72 7.57 -11.33
CA THR A 19 1.86 8.09 -9.97
C THR A 19 1.69 9.59 -9.87
N ASP A 20 2.09 10.33 -10.89
CA ASP A 20 1.96 11.79 -10.93
C ASP A 20 0.49 12.23 -11.00
N GLN A 21 -0.45 11.30 -11.22
CA GLN A 21 -1.89 11.53 -11.23
C GLN A 21 -2.55 11.28 -9.86
N VAL A 22 -1.81 10.79 -8.87
CA VAL A 22 -2.32 10.51 -7.53
C VAL A 22 -1.59 11.34 -6.49
N ALA A 23 -2.34 11.93 -5.54
CA ALA A 23 -1.78 12.78 -4.50
C ALA A 23 -0.94 12.00 -3.47
N HIS A 24 -1.24 10.72 -3.27
CA HIS A 24 -0.60 9.86 -2.28
C HIS A 24 -0.29 8.49 -2.89
N LEU A 25 0.95 8.04 -2.75
CA LEU A 25 1.42 6.75 -3.25
C LEU A 25 1.89 5.86 -2.11
N TRP A 26 1.23 4.71 -1.98
CA TRP A 26 1.54 3.71 -0.97
C TRP A 26 1.93 2.41 -1.66
N HIS A 27 2.96 1.76 -1.15
CA HIS A 27 3.42 0.47 -1.63
C HIS A 27 3.05 -0.61 -0.62
N TYR A 28 2.05 -1.42 -0.97
CA TYR A 28 1.64 -2.55 -0.15
C TYR A 28 2.75 -3.59 -0.01
N HIS A 29 2.88 -4.15 1.19
CA HIS A 29 3.64 -5.37 1.46
C HIS A 29 2.80 -6.59 1.09
N ASP A 30 3.05 -7.16 -0.10
CA ASP A 30 2.42 -8.37 -0.61
C ASP A 30 2.35 -9.52 0.44
N PHE A 31 1.13 -9.90 0.84
CA PHE A 31 0.86 -11.08 1.68
C PHE A 31 0.75 -12.35 0.81
N PRO A 32 1.27 -13.52 1.25
CA PRO A 32 1.91 -13.80 2.53
C PRO A 32 3.43 -13.53 2.57
N TYR A 33 4.03 -13.01 1.50
CA TYR A 33 5.47 -12.76 1.44
C TYR A 33 5.96 -11.86 2.56
N CYS A 34 5.12 -10.90 3.00
CA CYS A 34 5.40 -10.01 4.13
C CYS A 34 5.62 -10.73 5.47
N ALA A 35 5.03 -11.91 5.66
CA ALA A 35 5.20 -12.71 6.87
C ALA A 35 6.59 -13.38 6.96
N TYR A 36 7.43 -13.27 5.92
CA TYR A 36 8.77 -13.82 5.86
C TYR A 36 9.82 -12.69 5.90
N PRO A 37 10.51 -12.48 7.04
CA PRO A 37 11.42 -11.34 7.22
C PRO A 37 12.54 -11.22 6.18
N PHE A 38 13.01 -12.35 5.64
CA PHE A 38 14.06 -12.33 4.61
C PHE A 38 13.58 -11.78 3.25
N LEU A 39 12.27 -11.73 3.01
CA LEU A 39 11.68 -11.15 1.78
C LEU A 39 11.31 -9.67 1.93
N THR A 40 11.19 -9.16 3.16
CA THR A 40 10.78 -7.78 3.40
C THR A 40 11.96 -6.81 3.28
N TRP A 41 13.17 -7.20 3.71
CA TRP A 41 14.35 -6.34 3.65
C TRP A 41 14.73 -5.88 2.23
N PRO A 42 14.73 -6.75 1.19
CA PRO A 42 15.03 -6.33 -0.19
C PRO A 42 14.00 -5.36 -0.78
N ARG A 43 12.79 -5.26 -0.21
CA ARG A 43 11.71 -4.45 -0.78
C ARG A 43 12.07 -2.97 -0.86
N ARG A 44 12.67 -2.40 0.18
CA ARG A 44 13.06 -0.98 0.18
C ARG A 44 14.07 -0.66 -0.91
N TRP A 45 15.05 -1.54 -1.10
CA TRP A 45 16.10 -1.38 -2.10
C TRP A 45 15.61 -1.55 -3.54
N ALA A 46 14.55 -2.33 -3.73
CA ALA A 46 13.97 -2.59 -5.04
C ALA A 46 12.96 -1.53 -5.51
N LEU A 47 12.59 -0.57 -4.66
CA LEU A 47 11.68 0.52 -5.01
C LEU A 47 12.49 1.70 -5.55
N ASP A 48 12.36 1.96 -6.86
CA ASP A 48 12.90 3.16 -7.50
C ASP A 48 11.90 4.32 -7.32
N VAL A 49 11.94 4.96 -6.15
CA VAL A 49 11.03 6.06 -5.77
C VAL A 49 11.81 7.34 -5.50
N ARG A 50 11.21 8.47 -5.88
CA ARG A 50 11.72 9.81 -5.56
C ARG A 50 11.09 10.29 -4.25
N GLY A 51 11.76 10.07 -3.14
CA GLY A 51 11.35 10.57 -1.83
C GLY A 51 11.60 9.58 -0.68
N PRO A 52 11.58 10.06 0.57
CA PRO A 52 11.75 9.21 1.73
C PRO A 52 10.57 8.23 1.87
N LEU A 53 10.90 6.96 2.12
CA LEU A 53 9.93 5.91 2.42
C LEU A 53 9.71 5.83 3.93
N LYS A 54 8.43 5.83 4.34
CA LYS A 54 8.02 5.56 5.72
C LYS A 54 7.28 4.22 5.78
N ASP A 55 7.65 3.37 6.73
CA ASP A 55 6.84 2.20 7.07
C ASP A 55 5.57 2.63 7.81
N VAL A 56 4.45 2.14 7.31
CA VAL A 56 3.14 2.32 7.91
C VAL A 56 2.60 0.93 8.23
N GLU A 57 2.18 0.76 9.47
CA GLU A 57 1.48 -0.42 9.94
C GLU A 57 0.06 -0.01 10.30
N GLU A 58 -0.91 -0.69 9.72
CA GLU A 58 -2.33 -0.50 10.02
C GLU A 58 -2.80 -1.67 10.90
N GLU A 59 -3.11 -1.36 12.15
CA GLU A 59 -3.64 -2.33 13.10
C GLU A 59 -5.06 -2.73 12.72
N LEU A 60 -5.28 -4.03 12.50
CA LEU A 60 -6.60 -4.56 12.21
C LEU A 60 -7.33 -4.95 13.50
N SER A 61 -8.60 -4.60 13.60
CA SER A 61 -9.47 -5.11 14.67
C SER A 61 -9.65 -6.63 14.56
N ALA A 62 -10.03 -7.27 15.68
CA ALA A 62 -10.27 -8.72 15.70
C ALA A 62 -11.34 -9.16 14.67
N GLU A 63 -12.34 -8.32 14.41
CA GLU A 63 -13.36 -8.57 13.39
C GLU A 63 -12.76 -8.52 11.97
N GLN A 64 -11.93 -7.51 11.67
CA GLN A 64 -11.23 -7.41 10.39
C GLN A 64 -10.28 -8.59 10.16
N VAL A 65 -9.55 -9.03 11.19
CA VAL A 65 -8.70 -10.22 11.13
C VAL A 65 -9.53 -11.48 10.84
N ALA A 66 -10.69 -11.63 11.50
CA ALA A 66 -11.59 -12.75 11.24
C ALA A 66 -12.15 -12.73 9.81
N ALA A 67 -12.56 -11.55 9.32
CA ALA A 67 -13.02 -11.35 7.95
C ALA A 67 -11.92 -11.68 6.93
N ARG A 68 -10.69 -11.25 7.17
CA ARG A 68 -9.52 -11.58 6.35
C ARG A 68 -9.29 -13.08 6.25
N LYS A 69 -9.33 -13.80 7.38
CA LYS A 69 -9.23 -15.28 7.39
C LYS A 69 -10.32 -15.92 6.53
N HIS A 70 -11.55 -15.43 6.65
CA HIS A 70 -12.68 -15.95 5.88
C HIS A 70 -12.50 -15.70 4.37
N LEU A 71 -12.16 -14.48 3.98
CA LEU A 71 -11.96 -14.10 2.57
C LEU A 71 -10.78 -14.86 1.94
N CYS A 72 -9.64 -14.98 2.64
CA CYS A 72 -8.52 -15.75 2.13
C CYS A 72 -8.84 -17.24 1.99
N ALA A 73 -9.63 -17.82 2.91
CA ALA A 73 -10.05 -19.22 2.83
C ALA A 73 -10.99 -19.50 1.64
N ALA A 74 -11.64 -18.47 1.07
CA ALA A 74 -12.45 -18.62 -0.14
C ALA A 74 -11.60 -18.91 -1.39
N TYR A 75 -10.32 -18.52 -1.42
CA TYR A 75 -9.38 -18.81 -2.52
C TYR A 75 -8.81 -20.23 -2.42
N GLN A 76 -9.69 -21.24 -2.41
CA GLN A 76 -9.36 -22.63 -2.12
C GLN A 76 -8.21 -23.20 -2.97
N SER A 77 -8.13 -22.82 -4.26
CA SER A 77 -7.08 -23.26 -5.18
C SER A 77 -5.68 -22.82 -4.77
N GLN A 78 -5.56 -21.72 -4.03
CA GLN A 78 -4.28 -21.15 -3.61
C GLN A 78 -3.81 -21.69 -2.25
N ILE A 79 -4.71 -22.23 -1.43
CA ILE A 79 -4.39 -22.63 -0.05
C ILE A 79 -3.25 -23.66 0.00
N LYS A 80 -3.37 -24.74 -0.76
CA LYS A 80 -2.36 -25.81 -0.76
C LYS A 80 -1.02 -25.34 -1.31
N VAL A 81 -1.04 -24.47 -2.33
CA VAL A 81 0.16 -23.99 -3.02
C VAL A 81 0.91 -22.98 -2.16
N CYS A 82 0.21 -22.01 -1.58
CA CYS A 82 0.81 -20.90 -0.85
C CYS A 82 1.07 -21.22 0.64
N PHE A 83 0.22 -22.03 1.27
CA PHE A 83 0.24 -22.25 2.72
C PHE A 83 0.36 -23.74 3.11
N GLY A 84 0.08 -24.66 2.19
CA GLY A 84 0.05 -26.10 2.43
C GLY A 84 -1.26 -26.61 3.05
N SER A 85 -1.90 -25.82 3.92
CA SER A 85 -3.22 -26.10 4.50
C SER A 85 -3.95 -24.83 4.92
N GLU A 86 -5.27 -24.91 5.12
CA GLU A 86 -6.06 -23.79 5.62
C GLU A 86 -5.68 -23.41 7.06
N GLU A 87 -5.33 -24.40 7.89
CA GLU A 87 -4.80 -24.17 9.24
C GLU A 87 -3.53 -23.31 9.21
N LYS A 88 -2.60 -23.61 8.29
CA LYS A 88 -1.38 -22.82 8.10
C LYS A 88 -1.67 -21.42 7.56
N LEU A 89 -2.65 -21.26 6.67
CA LEU A 89 -3.13 -19.94 6.23
C LEU A 89 -3.60 -19.10 7.44
N ARG A 90 -4.48 -19.67 8.28
CA ARG A 90 -5.02 -18.99 9.45
C ARG A 90 -3.92 -18.62 10.44
N ALA A 91 -3.01 -19.55 10.72
CA ALA A 91 -1.85 -19.32 11.59
C ALA A 91 -0.90 -18.25 11.04
N THR A 92 -0.72 -18.15 9.72
CA THR A 92 0.08 -17.08 9.11
C THR A 92 -0.60 -15.72 9.28
N ILE A 93 -1.92 -15.63 9.12
CA ILE A 93 -2.67 -14.40 9.40
C ILE A 93 -2.58 -14.03 10.89
N ASP A 94 -2.66 -15.00 11.80
CA ASP A 94 -2.52 -14.74 13.24
C ASP A 94 -1.14 -14.21 13.63
N LYS A 95 -0.08 -14.62 12.93
CA LYS A 95 1.28 -14.13 13.16
C LYS A 95 1.54 -12.76 12.53
N CYS A 96 0.78 -12.39 11.50
CA CYS A 96 0.91 -11.13 10.78
C CYS A 96 -0.50 -10.55 10.53
N PRO A 97 -1.21 -10.13 11.60
CA PRO A 97 -2.60 -9.73 11.52
C PRO A 97 -2.76 -8.38 10.83
N ASN A 98 -1.79 -7.49 11.02
CA ASN A 98 -1.80 -6.12 10.54
C ASN A 98 -1.42 -6.03 9.07
N GLU A 99 -1.75 -4.89 8.46
CA GLU A 99 -1.31 -4.57 7.11
C GLU A 99 -0.10 -3.66 7.15
N HIS A 100 0.85 -3.90 6.24
CA HIS A 100 2.10 -3.15 6.18
C HIS A 100 2.24 -2.47 4.82
N PHE A 101 2.70 -1.23 4.84
CA PHE A 101 2.87 -0.39 3.67
C PHE A 101 4.17 0.39 3.75
N LEU A 102 4.69 0.80 2.60
CA LEU A 102 5.69 1.85 2.48
C LEU A 102 5.03 3.07 1.83
N GLU A 103 4.84 4.13 2.62
CA GLU A 103 4.33 5.40 2.17
C GLU A 103 5.49 6.23 1.57
N VAL A 104 5.31 6.72 0.34
CA VAL A 104 6.20 7.73 -0.22
C VAL A 104 5.78 9.08 0.35
N ARG A 105 6.66 9.69 1.14
CA ARG A 105 6.41 11.04 1.64
C ARG A 105 6.89 12.05 0.61
N PRO A 106 6.13 13.14 0.38
CA PRO A 106 6.68 14.27 -0.34
C PRO A 106 7.94 14.73 0.41
N GLU A 107 9.01 15.04 -0.33
CA GLU A 107 10.10 15.81 0.26
C GLU A 107 9.46 17.08 0.83
N GLU A 108 9.71 17.36 2.11
CA GLU A 108 9.33 18.65 2.69
C GLU A 108 10.11 19.71 1.91
N ASP A 109 9.50 20.24 0.86
CA ASP A 109 10.01 21.39 0.15
C ASP A 109 9.91 22.55 1.14
N ASP A 110 11.03 22.90 1.76
CA ASP A 110 11.21 24.08 2.64
C ASP A 110 11.01 25.41 1.88
N ARG A 111 10.33 25.35 0.73
CA ARG A 111 9.81 26.47 -0.04
C ARG A 111 8.40 26.74 0.43
N ARG A 112 8.32 27.64 1.42
CA ARG A 112 7.23 28.59 1.67
C ARG A 112 6.08 28.42 0.66
N VAL A 113 5.04 27.71 1.06
CA VAL A 113 3.75 27.74 0.37
C VAL A 113 3.31 29.20 0.37
N LEU A 114 3.57 29.91 -0.73
CA LEU A 114 2.97 31.21 -0.95
C LEU A 114 1.46 30.97 -0.99
N PRO A 115 0.65 31.74 -0.23
CA PRO A 115 -0.78 31.53 -0.21
C PRO A 115 -1.31 31.63 -1.65
N LEU A 116 -2.05 30.60 -2.07
CA LEU A 116 -2.76 30.62 -3.35
C LEU A 116 -3.56 31.93 -3.42
N PRO A 117 -3.51 32.67 -4.54
CA PRO A 117 -4.27 33.90 -4.66
C PRO A 117 -5.75 33.55 -4.47
N SER A 118 -6.37 34.16 -3.47
CA SER A 118 -7.80 34.04 -3.25
C SER A 118 -8.51 34.46 -4.53
N VAL A 119 -9.15 33.50 -5.18
CA VAL A 119 -10.06 33.81 -6.28
C VAL A 119 -11.22 34.57 -5.65
N ALA A 120 -11.14 35.90 -5.70
CA ALA A 120 -12.26 36.77 -5.38
C ALA A 120 -13.38 36.42 -6.37
N LEU A 121 -14.36 35.65 -5.90
CA LEU A 121 -15.66 35.53 -6.53
C LEU A 121 -16.24 36.95 -6.58
N ARG A 122 -16.05 37.64 -7.71
CA ARG A 122 -16.82 38.83 -8.05
C ARG A 122 -18.26 38.38 -8.20
N SER A 123 -19.10 38.65 -7.20
CA SER A 123 -20.53 38.70 -7.41
C SER A 123 -20.78 39.76 -8.48
N LYS A 124 -21.26 39.32 -9.64
CA LYS A 124 -21.89 40.20 -10.62
C LYS A 124 -23.28 40.53 -10.06
N ASP A 125 -23.36 41.55 -9.22
CA ASP A 125 -24.64 42.21 -9.00
C ASP A 125 -24.97 42.95 -10.29
N THR A 126 -25.91 42.34 -11.00
CA THR A 126 -26.48 42.82 -12.25
C THR A 126 -27.57 43.81 -11.87
N ALA A 127 -27.56 44.96 -12.53
CA ALA A 127 -28.45 46.09 -12.34
C ALA A 127 -29.95 45.73 -12.31
N MET A 128 -30.70 46.43 -11.45
CA MET A 128 -31.91 47.17 -11.80
C MET A 128 -32.12 48.34 -10.82
#